data_AF-A0A2E0DPC1-F1
#
_entry.id   AF-A0A2E0DPC1-F1
#
_cell.length_a   1.000
_cell.length_b   1.000
_cell.length_c   1.000
_cell.angle_alpha   90.00
_cell.angle_beta   90.00
_cell.angle_gamma   90.00
#
_symmetry.space_group_name_H-M   'P 1'
#
loop_
_entity.id
_entity.type
_entity.pdbx_description
1 polymer ?
#
loop_
_entity_poly.entity_id
_entity_poly.type
_entity_poly.pdbx_seq_one_letter_code
_entity_poly.pdbx_strand_id
1 'polypeptide(L)'
;MGPEVRTFKPCAENAEFWAVPVKSILDAYGALAAEPYQPVFVEVDSEHEEPSRSGPGARYPGQLRLVNLLRAEPMGEGLGCEESLVDVTYRASGHDPFWHVRVLSDRIMLATPEIPSTIFSEASPIPVDNGWRFEAESDGPETVSLKLELIRASCVDSVSGSLYTWTASLDVGGVVRTGCAWEGDLALDRGTGSTSLRIES
;
A
#
# COMPACT_ATOMS: atom_id res chain seq x y z
N MET A 1 6.04 0.48 18.95
CA MET A 1 5.69 -0.75 19.71
C MET A 1 6.85 -1.15 20.61
N GLY A 2 6.55 -1.78 21.74
CA GLY A 2 7.53 -2.37 22.66
C GLY A 2 6.90 -3.47 23.51
N PRO A 3 7.67 -4.11 24.42
CA PRO A 3 7.16 -5.16 25.31
C PRO A 3 5.99 -4.65 26.18
N GLU A 4 6.04 -3.37 26.56
CA GLU A 4 5.12 -2.73 27.50
C GLU A 4 3.93 -2.02 26.81
N VAL A 5 4.08 -1.64 25.53
CA VAL A 5 3.11 -0.80 24.81
C VAL A 5 2.97 -1.26 23.37
N ARG A 6 1.73 -1.65 23.01
CA ARG A 6 1.33 -2.00 21.64
C ARG A 6 0.05 -1.26 21.31
N THR A 7 0.18 -0.11 20.67
CA THR A 7 -0.95 0.70 20.25
C THR A 7 -1.04 0.75 18.73
N PHE A 8 -2.26 0.93 18.25
CA PHE A 8 -2.56 1.26 16.87
C PHE A 8 -3.48 2.49 16.87
N LYS A 9 -3.13 3.49 16.07
CA LYS A 9 -3.94 4.69 15.87
C LYS A 9 -4.38 4.74 14.42
N PRO A 10 -5.66 4.48 14.11
CA PRO A 10 -6.17 4.63 12.75
C PRO A 10 -6.00 6.08 12.29
N CYS A 11 -5.63 6.28 11.02
CA CYS A 11 -5.36 7.62 10.47
C CYS A 11 -6.57 8.58 10.57
N ALA A 12 -7.79 8.04 10.40
CA ALA A 12 -9.03 8.81 10.43
C ALA A 12 -9.59 9.01 11.85
N GLU A 13 -8.96 8.41 12.88
CA GLU A 13 -9.46 8.42 14.24
C GLU A 13 -8.49 9.09 15.21
N ASN A 14 -9.06 9.76 16.21
CA ASN A 14 -8.28 10.30 17.32
C ASN A 14 -8.07 9.27 18.45
N ALA A 15 -8.81 8.17 18.43
CA ALA A 15 -8.70 7.10 19.42
C ALA A 15 -7.48 6.21 19.14
N GLU A 16 -6.80 5.81 20.22
CA GLU A 16 -5.81 4.74 20.18
C GLU A 16 -6.43 3.44 20.68
N PHE A 17 -6.10 2.34 20.00
CA PHE A 17 -6.54 1.00 20.35
C PHE A 17 -5.38 0.15 20.82
N TRP A 18 -5.66 -0.85 21.64
CA TRP A 18 -4.66 -1.87 21.94
C TRP A 18 -4.47 -2.77 20.71
N ALA A 19 -3.24 -2.88 20.25
CA ALA A 19 -2.89 -3.69 19.08
C ALA A 19 -2.46 -5.11 19.49
N VAL A 20 -3.04 -6.11 18.84
CA VAL A 20 -2.63 -7.51 18.89
C VAL A 20 -2.09 -7.90 17.51
N PRO A 21 -0.82 -7.58 17.21
CA PRO A 21 -0.25 -7.86 15.89
C PRO A 21 0.14 -9.33 15.73
N VAL A 22 -0.04 -9.86 14.53
CA VAL A 22 0.62 -11.10 14.10
C VAL A 22 2.13 -10.89 13.92
N LYS A 23 2.87 -11.99 13.77
CA LYS A 23 4.35 -11.97 13.66
C LYS A 23 4.84 -11.10 12.49
N SER A 24 4.21 -11.16 11.32
CA SER A 24 4.63 -10.39 10.14
C SER A 24 4.61 -8.87 10.38
N ILE A 25 3.64 -8.38 11.14
CA ILE A 25 3.53 -6.95 11.49
C ILE A 25 4.60 -6.58 12.53
N LEU A 26 4.90 -7.46 13.48
CA LEU A 26 6.00 -7.26 14.43
C LEU A 26 7.37 -7.27 13.73
N ASP A 27 7.57 -8.16 12.77
CA ASP A 27 8.79 -8.22 11.97
C ASP A 27 8.96 -6.95 11.12
N ALA A 28 7.89 -6.47 10.47
CA ALA A 28 7.88 -5.21 9.73
C ALA A 28 8.21 -4.01 10.62
N TYR A 29 7.59 -3.94 11.82
CA TYR A 29 7.91 -2.90 12.79
C TYR A 29 9.41 -2.93 13.18
N GLY A 30 9.94 -4.12 13.47
CA GLY A 30 11.35 -4.29 13.85
C GLY A 30 12.35 -3.97 12.72
N ALA A 31 11.93 -4.09 11.46
CA ALA A 31 12.74 -3.71 10.31
C ALA A 31 12.76 -2.19 10.05
N LEU A 32 11.70 -1.47 10.42
CA LEU A 32 11.50 -0.07 10.05
C LEU A 32 11.72 0.93 11.18
N ALA A 33 11.51 0.53 12.43
CA ALA A 33 11.78 1.40 13.58
C ALA A 33 13.29 1.54 13.80
N ALA A 34 13.82 2.76 13.70
CA ALA A 34 15.21 3.08 13.98
C ALA A 34 15.51 3.10 15.49
N GLU A 35 14.51 3.37 16.33
CA GLU A 35 14.64 3.38 17.78
C GLU A 35 13.41 2.79 18.50
N PRO A 36 13.57 2.34 19.76
CA PRO A 36 12.45 1.81 20.54
C PRO A 36 11.29 2.80 20.63
N TYR A 37 10.07 2.29 20.47
CA TYR A 37 8.82 3.07 20.54
C TYR A 37 8.60 4.07 19.41
N GLN A 38 9.50 4.21 18.43
CA GLN A 38 9.27 5.04 17.26
C GLN A 38 8.00 4.57 16.52
N PRO A 39 7.10 5.47 16.12
CA PRO A 39 5.95 5.10 15.30
C PRO A 39 6.42 4.69 13.90
N VAL A 40 5.70 3.75 13.30
CA VAL A 40 5.87 3.31 11.91
C VAL A 40 4.47 3.39 11.31
N PHE A 41 4.36 3.93 10.11
CA PHE A 41 3.08 3.89 9.41
C PHE A 41 2.86 2.46 8.92
N VAL A 42 1.67 1.91 9.15
CA VAL A 42 1.28 0.62 8.60
C VAL A 42 -0.13 0.69 8.06
N GLU A 43 -0.35 0.05 6.92
CA GLU A 43 -1.65 -0.28 6.39
C GLU A 43 -1.85 -1.79 6.57
N VAL A 44 -2.93 -2.17 7.24
CA VAL A 44 -3.17 -3.54 7.68
C VAL A 44 -4.66 -3.88 7.61
N ASP A 45 -4.96 -5.13 7.34
CA ASP A 45 -6.28 -5.68 7.67
C ASP A 45 -6.36 -5.89 9.18
N SER A 46 -7.53 -5.64 9.76
CA SER A 46 -7.75 -5.83 11.19
C SER A 46 -9.15 -6.34 11.53
N GLU A 47 -9.23 -7.01 12.67
CA GLU A 47 -10.48 -7.48 13.27
C GLU A 47 -10.67 -6.79 14.63
N HIS A 48 -11.89 -6.33 14.90
CA HIS A 48 -12.27 -5.85 16.23
C HIS A 48 -12.35 -7.02 17.21
N GLU A 49 -11.72 -6.88 18.36
CA GLU A 49 -11.85 -7.83 19.47
C GLU A 49 -12.53 -7.16 20.67
N GLU A 50 -13.08 -7.98 21.56
CA GLU A 50 -13.58 -7.48 22.83
C GLU A 50 -12.46 -6.74 23.59
N PRO A 51 -12.75 -5.57 24.19
CA PRO A 51 -11.76 -4.87 25.00
C PRO A 51 -11.22 -5.77 26.11
N SER A 52 -9.90 -5.76 26.30
CA SER A 52 -9.30 -6.54 27.38
C SER A 52 -9.82 -6.06 28.74
N ARG A 53 -10.25 -6.99 29.59
CA ARG A 53 -10.67 -6.68 30.98
C ARG A 53 -9.51 -6.63 31.97
N SER A 54 -8.29 -6.95 31.53
CA SER A 54 -7.10 -7.00 32.38
C SER A 54 -5.81 -6.64 31.61
N GLY A 55 -4.73 -6.39 32.34
CA GLY A 55 -3.42 -6.08 31.75
C GLY A 55 -3.36 -4.73 31.02
N PRO A 56 -2.28 -4.49 30.25
CA PRO A 56 -2.01 -3.20 29.60
C PRO A 56 -3.12 -2.74 28.64
N GLY A 57 -3.81 -3.67 27.97
CA GLY A 57 -4.87 -3.37 27.01
C GLY A 57 -6.15 -2.81 27.63
N ALA A 58 -6.38 -3.00 28.93
CA ALA A 58 -7.62 -2.58 29.61
C ALA A 58 -7.81 -1.06 29.72
N ARG A 59 -6.77 -0.27 29.42
CA ARG A 59 -6.82 1.21 29.42
C ARG A 59 -7.31 1.80 28.09
N TYR A 60 -7.52 0.99 27.08
CA TYR A 60 -7.92 1.43 25.73
C TYR A 60 -9.41 1.17 25.50
N PRO A 61 -10.09 2.02 24.70
CA PRO A 61 -11.51 1.87 24.40
C PRO A 61 -11.84 0.57 23.64
N GLY A 62 -10.86 -0.05 22.98
CA GLY A 62 -11.01 -1.30 22.27
C GLY A 62 -9.69 -1.98 21.92
N GLN A 63 -9.81 -3.16 21.33
CA GLN A 63 -8.70 -3.98 20.89
C GLN A 63 -8.83 -4.29 19.39
N LEU A 64 -7.72 -4.20 18.68
CA LEU A 64 -7.62 -4.55 17.27
C LEU A 64 -6.62 -5.69 17.10
N ARG A 65 -7.08 -6.80 16.52
CA ARG A 65 -6.19 -7.85 16.02
C ARG A 65 -5.75 -7.44 14.62
N LEU A 66 -4.45 -7.18 14.45
CA LEU A 66 -3.89 -6.82 13.15
C LEU A 66 -3.49 -8.12 12.43
N VAL A 67 -4.14 -8.45 11.31
CA VAL A 67 -4.09 -9.79 10.72
C VAL A 67 -3.19 -9.87 9.50
N ASN A 68 -3.30 -8.93 8.56
CA ASN A 68 -2.48 -8.91 7.35
C ASN A 68 -1.78 -7.58 7.21
N LEU A 69 -0.48 -7.61 6.89
CA LEU A 69 0.24 -6.42 6.49
C LEU A 69 -0.04 -6.14 5.01
N LEU A 70 -0.45 -4.93 4.66
CA LEU A 70 -0.57 -4.48 3.28
C LEU A 70 0.65 -3.64 2.88
N ARG A 71 1.09 -2.77 3.79
CA ARG A 71 2.24 -1.87 3.62
C ARG A 71 2.74 -1.36 4.96
N ALA A 72 4.03 -1.03 5.05
CA ALA A 72 4.62 -0.31 6.17
C ALA A 72 5.69 0.67 5.72
N GLU A 73 5.77 1.84 6.35
CA GLU A 73 6.71 2.92 6.02
C GLU A 73 7.40 3.44 7.28
N PRO A 74 8.73 3.68 7.25
CA PRO A 74 9.42 4.36 8.33
C PRO A 74 8.85 5.75 8.59
N MET A 75 9.02 6.25 9.81
CA MET A 75 8.62 7.62 10.12
C MET A 75 9.40 8.64 9.26
N GLY A 76 8.66 9.55 8.61
CA GLY A 76 9.24 10.58 7.75
C GLY A 76 9.50 10.11 6.31
N GLU A 77 9.28 8.84 6.03
CA GLU A 77 9.32 8.26 4.69
C GLU A 77 7.90 8.04 4.17
N GLY A 78 7.70 8.24 2.86
CA GLY A 78 6.38 8.14 2.24
C GLY A 78 5.42 9.24 2.72
N LEU A 79 4.13 9.03 2.42
CA LEU A 79 3.05 9.95 2.82
C LEU A 79 2.21 9.42 3.98
N GLY A 80 2.31 8.12 4.29
CA GLY A 80 1.53 7.47 5.34
C GLY A 80 0.05 7.89 5.33
N CYS A 81 -0.44 8.39 6.47
CA CYS A 81 -1.83 8.84 6.65
C CYS A 81 -2.23 10.03 5.76
N GLU A 82 -1.28 10.77 5.19
CA GLU A 82 -1.54 11.92 4.32
C GLU A 82 -1.75 11.50 2.86
N GLU A 83 -1.52 10.23 2.52
CA GLU A 83 -1.71 9.75 1.16
C GLU A 83 -3.19 9.61 0.80
N SER A 84 -3.58 10.24 -0.32
CA SER A 84 -4.88 10.00 -0.93
C SER A 84 -4.85 8.83 -1.91
N LEU A 85 -5.58 7.78 -1.57
CA LEU A 85 -5.80 6.58 -2.38
C LEU A 85 -7.24 6.49 -2.92
N VAL A 86 -7.96 7.61 -2.93
CA VAL A 86 -9.33 7.70 -3.46
C VAL A 86 -9.32 7.51 -4.98
N ASP A 87 -10.24 6.68 -5.45
CA ASP A 87 -10.41 6.28 -6.85
C ASP A 87 -9.18 5.58 -7.45
N VAL A 88 -8.35 4.99 -6.60
CA VAL A 88 -7.12 4.30 -7.02
C VAL A 88 -7.31 2.79 -6.87
N THR A 89 -6.98 2.06 -7.92
CA THR A 89 -6.90 0.60 -7.89
C THR A 89 -5.55 0.16 -7.34
N TYR A 90 -4.47 0.64 -7.96
CA TYR A 90 -3.10 0.38 -7.56
C TYR A 90 -2.20 1.60 -7.80
N ARG A 91 -1.17 1.74 -6.98
CA ARG A 91 0.00 2.57 -7.28
C ARG A 91 1.22 1.67 -7.41
N ALA A 92 2.16 2.11 -8.22
CA ALA A 92 3.46 1.46 -8.34
C ALA A 92 4.56 2.50 -8.57
N SER A 93 5.77 2.23 -8.09
CA SER A 93 6.92 3.09 -8.34
C SER A 93 8.24 2.33 -8.22
N GLY A 94 9.26 2.84 -8.90
CA GLY A 94 10.65 2.40 -8.77
C GLY A 94 11.62 3.57 -8.96
N HIS A 95 12.90 3.37 -8.62
CA HIS A 95 13.88 4.46 -8.51
C HIS A 95 15.03 4.40 -9.53
N ASP A 96 15.39 3.23 -10.04
CA ASP A 96 16.48 3.08 -11.01
C ASP A 96 16.05 2.21 -12.20
N PRO A 97 15.57 2.82 -13.30
CA PRO A 97 15.27 4.26 -13.45
C PRO A 97 14.04 4.69 -12.63
N PHE A 98 13.86 6.00 -12.41
CA PHE A 98 12.69 6.51 -11.69
C PHE A 98 11.41 6.37 -12.52
N TRP A 99 10.32 5.93 -11.88
CA TRP A 99 9.00 5.91 -12.48
C TRP A 99 7.93 5.84 -11.40
N HIS A 100 6.73 6.32 -11.73
CA HIS A 100 5.55 6.04 -10.94
C HIS A 100 4.32 5.87 -11.83
N VAL A 101 3.41 5.00 -11.39
CA VAL A 101 2.16 4.69 -12.04
C VAL A 101 1.01 4.81 -11.04
N ARG A 102 -0.11 5.36 -11.50
CA ARG A 102 -1.41 5.24 -10.84
C ARG A 102 -2.37 4.53 -11.78
N VAL A 103 -2.89 3.40 -11.32
CA VAL A 103 -3.97 2.66 -11.98
C VAL A 103 -5.27 3.12 -11.36
N LEU A 104 -6.12 3.77 -12.16
CA LEU A 104 -7.48 4.17 -11.80
C LEU A 104 -8.48 3.17 -12.40
N SER A 105 -9.77 3.41 -12.22
CA SER A 105 -10.83 2.52 -12.75
C SER A 105 -10.93 2.52 -14.27
N ASP A 106 -10.58 3.63 -14.93
CA ASP A 106 -10.79 3.84 -16.37
C ASP A 106 -9.50 4.18 -17.15
N ARG A 107 -8.39 4.48 -16.46
CA ARG A 107 -7.13 4.91 -17.06
C ARG A 107 -5.92 4.56 -16.21
N ILE A 108 -4.76 4.50 -16.87
CA ILE A 108 -3.45 4.44 -16.22
C ILE A 108 -2.72 5.76 -16.46
N MET A 109 -2.15 6.32 -15.40
CA MET A 109 -1.27 7.49 -15.46
C MET A 109 0.16 7.03 -15.21
N LEU A 110 1.05 7.29 -16.17
CA LEU A 110 2.49 7.03 -16.06
C LEU A 110 3.24 8.35 -16.01
N ALA A 111 4.25 8.42 -15.15
CA ALA A 111 5.29 9.42 -15.26
C ALA A 111 6.67 8.81 -15.04
N THR A 112 7.57 9.14 -15.95
CA THR A 112 9.01 8.85 -15.94
C THR A 112 9.77 10.14 -16.26
N PRO A 113 11.09 10.23 -15.99
CA PRO A 113 11.87 11.39 -16.42
C PRO A 113 11.79 11.66 -17.92
N GLU A 114 11.66 10.60 -18.74
CA GLU A 114 11.56 10.70 -20.20
C GLU A 114 10.13 11.04 -20.67
N ILE A 115 9.13 10.63 -19.88
CA ILE A 115 7.69 10.74 -20.19
C ILE A 115 7.00 11.39 -18.99
N PRO A 116 6.98 12.74 -18.90
CA PRO A 116 6.64 13.43 -17.66
C PRO A 116 5.16 13.33 -17.26
N SER A 117 4.26 12.93 -18.15
CA SER A 117 2.88 12.54 -17.85
C SER A 117 2.21 11.96 -19.11
N THR A 118 1.93 10.67 -19.11
CA THR A 118 1.14 10.01 -20.16
C THR A 118 -0.07 9.32 -19.56
N ILE A 119 -1.20 9.51 -20.22
CA ILE A 119 -2.47 8.88 -19.89
C ILE A 119 -2.70 7.76 -20.91
N PHE A 120 -3.06 6.59 -20.39
CA PHE A 120 -3.45 5.42 -21.16
C PHE A 120 -4.91 5.15 -20.84
N SER A 121 -5.78 5.32 -21.85
CA SER A 121 -7.20 5.03 -21.72
C SER A 121 -7.44 3.52 -21.80
N GLU A 122 -8.49 3.03 -21.13
CA GLU A 122 -9.02 1.66 -21.32
C GLU A 122 -8.06 0.50 -20.96
N ALA A 123 -7.37 0.58 -19.83
CA ALA A 123 -6.53 -0.53 -19.34
C ALA A 123 -7.32 -1.51 -18.47
N SER A 124 -7.99 -2.49 -19.09
CA SER A 124 -8.70 -3.53 -18.34
C SER A 124 -7.71 -4.48 -17.64
N PRO A 125 -7.97 -4.88 -16.38
CA PRO A 125 -7.12 -5.81 -15.67
C PRO A 125 -7.22 -7.22 -16.27
N ILE A 126 -6.07 -7.84 -16.50
CA ILE A 126 -5.93 -9.22 -16.95
C ILE A 126 -5.40 -10.04 -15.78
N PRO A 127 -6.15 -11.04 -15.26
CA PRO A 127 -5.64 -11.88 -14.18
C PRO A 127 -4.43 -12.70 -14.64
N VAL A 128 -3.40 -12.75 -13.81
CA VAL A 128 -2.22 -13.61 -13.97
C VAL A 128 -2.02 -14.45 -12.71
N ASP A 129 -1.01 -15.31 -12.69
CA ASP A 129 -0.71 -16.07 -11.47
C ASP A 129 -0.37 -15.11 -10.32
N ASN A 130 -1.13 -15.20 -9.23
CA ASN A 130 -0.95 -14.39 -8.02
C ASN A 130 -0.88 -12.86 -8.28
N GLY A 131 -1.65 -12.36 -9.25
CA GLY A 131 -1.69 -10.92 -9.50
C GLY A 131 -2.46 -10.47 -10.75
N TRP A 132 -2.09 -9.29 -11.24
CA TRP A 132 -2.78 -8.58 -12.32
C TRP A 132 -1.80 -8.03 -13.35
N ARG A 133 -2.21 -8.06 -14.61
CA ARG A 133 -1.51 -7.41 -15.72
C ARG A 133 -2.42 -6.37 -16.36
N PHE A 134 -1.84 -5.23 -16.70
CA PHE A 134 -2.49 -4.17 -17.46
C PHE A 134 -1.70 -3.93 -18.74
N GLU A 135 -2.40 -3.84 -19.86
CA GLU A 135 -1.82 -3.52 -21.16
C GLU A 135 -2.61 -2.37 -21.76
N ALA A 136 -1.92 -1.34 -22.26
CA ALA A 136 -2.55 -0.18 -22.86
C ALA A 136 -1.61 0.53 -23.83
N GLU A 137 -2.20 1.34 -24.71
CA GLU A 137 -1.51 2.19 -25.66
C GLU A 137 -1.82 3.65 -25.33
N SER A 138 -0.85 4.55 -25.45
CA SER A 138 -1.06 5.97 -25.20
C SER A 138 -1.94 6.61 -26.28
N ASP A 139 -2.78 7.55 -25.88
CA ASP A 139 -3.52 8.39 -26.81
C ASP A 139 -2.56 9.38 -27.50
N GLY A 140 -2.37 9.30 -28.82
CA GLY A 140 -1.54 10.27 -29.55
C GLY A 140 -0.92 9.79 -30.87
N PRO A 141 -0.21 10.68 -31.59
CA PRO A 141 0.43 10.37 -32.87
C PRO A 141 1.69 9.50 -32.74
N GLU A 142 2.38 9.56 -31.60
CA GLU A 142 3.46 8.64 -31.24
C GLU A 142 2.91 7.66 -30.20
N THR A 143 2.55 6.47 -30.65
CA THR A 143 1.95 5.45 -29.78
C THR A 143 3.02 4.81 -28.91
N VAL A 144 2.85 4.90 -27.60
CA VAL A 144 3.67 4.23 -26.60
C VAL A 144 2.85 3.08 -26.02
N SER A 145 3.41 1.87 -26.07
CA SER A 145 2.83 0.71 -25.41
C SER A 145 3.28 0.63 -23.94
N LEU A 146 2.35 0.30 -23.06
CA LEU A 146 2.58 0.01 -21.65
C LEU A 146 2.13 -1.42 -21.34
N LYS A 147 2.98 -2.15 -20.62
CA LYS A 147 2.62 -3.38 -19.92
C LYS A 147 3.05 -3.27 -18.46
N LEU A 148 2.09 -3.25 -17.55
CA LEU A 148 2.32 -3.28 -16.11
C LEU A 148 1.90 -4.64 -15.56
N GLU A 149 2.79 -5.33 -14.88
CA GLU A 149 2.52 -6.56 -14.16
C GLU A 149 2.70 -6.33 -12.65
N LEU A 150 1.68 -6.64 -11.88
CA LEU A 150 1.63 -6.54 -10.43
C LEU A 150 1.47 -7.94 -9.85
N ILE A 151 2.46 -8.40 -9.08
CA ILE A 151 2.46 -9.73 -8.45
C ILE A 151 2.46 -9.56 -6.94
N ARG A 152 1.63 -10.32 -6.24
CA ARG A 152 1.55 -10.32 -4.78
C ARG A 152 2.78 -11.01 -4.19
N ALA A 153 3.84 -10.24 -4.02
CA ALA A 153 5.10 -10.64 -3.44
C ALA A 153 5.69 -9.47 -2.65
N SER A 154 6.30 -9.78 -1.50
CA SER A 154 6.95 -8.76 -0.65
C SER A 154 7.96 -7.95 -1.45
N CYS A 155 7.88 -6.64 -1.34
CA CYS A 155 8.76 -5.68 -1.99
C CYS A 155 9.27 -4.69 -0.96
N VAL A 156 10.56 -4.36 -1.04
CA VAL A 156 11.20 -3.33 -0.21
C VAL A 156 11.64 -2.22 -1.14
N ASP A 157 11.12 -1.02 -0.94
CA ASP A 157 11.58 0.14 -1.70
C ASP A 157 13.04 0.44 -1.33
N SER A 158 13.92 0.49 -2.34
CA SER A 158 15.36 0.56 -2.13
C SER A 158 15.84 1.89 -1.57
N VAL A 159 15.01 2.94 -1.61
CA VAL A 159 15.36 4.28 -1.18
C VAL A 159 14.87 4.53 0.24
N SER A 160 13.57 4.34 0.46
CA SER A 160 12.91 4.59 1.75
C SER A 160 12.99 3.41 2.71
N GLY A 161 13.25 2.19 2.22
CA GLY A 161 13.14 0.97 3.01
C GLY A 161 11.69 0.54 3.28
N SER A 162 10.69 1.24 2.74
CA SER A 162 9.28 0.91 2.91
C SER A 162 8.95 -0.49 2.41
N LEU A 163 8.10 -1.20 3.15
CA LEU A 163 7.66 -2.55 2.86
C LEU A 163 6.29 -2.53 2.21
N TYR A 164 6.17 -3.23 1.09
CA TYR A 164 4.92 -3.40 0.35
C TYR A 164 4.66 -4.87 0.06
N THR A 165 3.40 -5.22 -0.20
CA THR A 165 2.99 -6.61 -0.50
C THR A 165 2.83 -6.92 -1.98
N TRP A 166 3.18 -5.96 -2.85
CA TRP A 166 3.17 -6.13 -4.29
C TRP A 166 4.51 -5.72 -4.89
N THR A 167 4.98 -6.55 -5.82
CA THR A 167 6.09 -6.25 -6.72
C THR A 167 5.53 -5.85 -8.07
N ALA A 168 6.12 -4.82 -8.67
CA ALA A 168 5.71 -4.29 -9.96
C ALA A 168 6.82 -4.44 -11.00
N SER A 169 6.41 -4.83 -12.21
CA SER A 169 7.24 -4.82 -13.41
C SER A 169 6.53 -4.00 -14.48
N LEU A 170 7.16 -2.91 -14.90
CA LEU A 170 6.67 -1.99 -15.92
C LEU A 170 7.54 -2.10 -17.17
N ASP A 171 6.96 -2.51 -18.28
CA ASP A 171 7.55 -2.39 -19.62
C ASP A 171 6.87 -1.23 -20.35
N VAL A 172 7.65 -0.21 -20.70
CA VAL A 172 7.19 0.92 -21.51
C VAL A 172 8.21 1.16 -22.61
N GLY A 173 7.76 1.05 -23.86
CA GLY A 173 8.62 1.21 -25.03
C GLY A 173 9.77 0.18 -25.09
N GLY A 174 9.57 -1.02 -24.54
CA GLY A 174 10.57 -2.09 -24.50
C GLY A 174 11.61 -1.98 -23.37
N VAL A 175 11.46 -1.00 -22.48
CA VAL A 175 12.33 -0.81 -21.32
C VAL A 175 11.61 -1.29 -20.06
N VAL A 176 12.10 -2.41 -19.51
CA VAL A 176 11.58 -3.01 -18.28
C VAL A 176 12.15 -2.29 -17.05
N ARG A 177 11.28 -1.90 -16.15
CA ARG A 177 11.57 -1.26 -14.87
C ARG A 177 10.89 -2.04 -13.75
N THR A 178 11.58 -2.21 -12.64
CA THR A 178 11.04 -2.92 -11.46
C THR A 178 10.77 -1.94 -10.32
N GLY A 179 9.85 -2.30 -9.43
CA GLY A 179 9.49 -1.47 -8.29
C GLY A 179 8.53 -2.16 -7.34
N CYS A 180 8.01 -1.38 -6.40
CA CYS A 180 6.99 -1.84 -5.47
C CYS A 180 5.62 -1.28 -5.86
N ALA A 181 4.57 -1.97 -5.45
CA ALA A 181 3.19 -1.53 -5.64
C ALA A 181 2.38 -1.62 -4.35
N TRP A 182 1.29 -0.88 -4.30
CA TRP A 182 0.33 -0.91 -3.21
C TRP A 182 -1.08 -0.67 -3.71
N GLU A 183 -2.01 -1.23 -2.94
CA GLU A 183 -3.45 -1.17 -3.20
C GLU A 183 -3.99 0.24 -2.89
N GLY A 184 -4.98 0.67 -3.67
CA GLY A 184 -5.82 1.82 -3.32
C GLY A 184 -7.20 1.41 -2.81
N ASP A 185 -8.13 2.35 -2.71
CA ASP A 185 -9.48 2.07 -2.20
C ASP A 185 -10.35 1.22 -3.14
N LEU A 186 -10.00 1.17 -4.42
CA LEU A 186 -10.65 0.35 -5.45
C LEU A 186 -9.83 -0.89 -5.84
N ALA A 187 -8.85 -1.30 -5.02
CA ALA A 187 -8.03 -2.47 -5.33
C ALA A 187 -8.87 -3.72 -5.60
N LEU A 188 -8.52 -4.46 -6.66
CA LEU A 188 -9.30 -5.57 -7.20
C LEU A 188 -9.43 -6.74 -6.22
N ASP A 189 -8.47 -6.87 -5.30
CA ASP A 189 -8.41 -7.94 -4.31
C ASP A 189 -9.05 -7.56 -2.97
N ARG A 190 -9.53 -6.32 -2.81
CA ARG A 190 -10.28 -5.93 -1.61
C ARG A 190 -11.66 -6.57 -1.68
N GLY A 191 -11.80 -7.71 -0.99
CA GLY A 191 -13.09 -8.34 -0.74
C GLY A 191 -14.06 -7.36 -0.10
N THR A 192 -15.35 -7.50 -0.42
CA THR A 192 -16.52 -6.74 0.07
C THR A 192 -16.74 -6.75 1.60
N GLY A 193 -15.75 -7.20 2.39
CA GLY A 193 -15.73 -7.23 3.85
C GLY A 193 -14.71 -6.30 4.50
N SER A 194 -13.79 -5.68 3.75
CA SER A 194 -12.95 -4.60 4.29
C SER A 194 -13.80 -3.33 4.34
N THR A 195 -14.56 -3.18 5.42
CA THR A 195 -15.28 -1.95 5.70
C THR A 195 -14.24 -0.86 5.93
N SER A 196 -13.86 -0.13 4.88
CA SER A 196 -13.40 1.24 5.06
C SER A 196 -14.60 1.98 5.63
N LEU A 197 -14.57 2.22 6.94
CA LEU A 197 -15.65 2.90 7.65
C LEU A 197 -15.73 4.34 7.12
N ARG A 198 -16.51 4.55 6.05
CA ARG A 198 -16.92 5.87 5.58
C ARG A 198 -18.06 6.32 6.47
N ILE A 199 -17.78 7.24 7.40
CA ILE A 199 -18.81 8.10 7.96
C ILE A 199 -18.82 9.35 7.08
N GLU A 200 -19.74 9.39 6.13
CA GLU A 200 -20.12 10.64 5.46
C GLU A 200 -20.84 11.53 6.48
N SER A 201 -20.41 12.79 6.58
CA SER A 201 -21.09 13.87 7.29
C SER A 201 -22.01 14.66 6.37
#